data_AF-X1JVI8-F1
#
_entry.id   AF-X1JVI8-F1
#
_cell.length_a   1.000
_cell.length_b   1.000
_cell.length_c   1.000
_cell.angle_alpha   90.00
_cell.angle_beta   90.00
_cell.angle_gamma   90.00
#
_symmetry.space_group_name_H-M   'P 1'
#
loop_
_entity.id
_entity.type
_entity.pdbx_description
1 polymer ?
#
loop_
_entity_poly.entity_id
_entity_poly.type
_entity_poly.pdbx_seq_one_letter_code
_entity_poly.pdbx_strand_id
1 'polypeptide(L)'
;PRETREAGAADWRNHFGTGPFILKDWVEGSHAIYDRNPNYWDTETINGKEYPIPFIDQLVFPWILDRSTQIAALRTGQLDLMPCVEHKYKDSLIATCPDLMYRPYAIGQAMEIAFMHGTPGGEPGPLPVEPFTDIRVRKAMSMAIDRQALLDALYGGEGHMVSWPVSFNYGPLMYTPLEELPPELAEWHKYDPEAAKQLLAETAYPNGFKTEMIFRAAGELERDTASMVVDYWDKHLNIECELKSMEDTALTDTIRSNAYLQLYCGM
;
A
#
# COMPACT_ATOMS: atom_id res chain seq x y z
N PRO A 1 15.67 -14.70 19.67
CA PRO A 1 16.58 -15.53 20.49
C PRO A 1 17.36 -14.66 21.48
N ARG A 2 17.81 -15.21 22.62
CA ARG A 2 18.59 -14.45 23.62
C ARG A 2 19.89 -13.92 23.00
N GLU A 3 20.49 -14.75 22.17
CA GLU A 3 21.74 -14.53 21.46
C GLU A 3 21.64 -13.32 20.53
N THR A 4 20.56 -13.20 19.74
CA THR A 4 20.29 -12.03 18.89
C THR A 4 20.07 -10.75 19.72
N ARG A 5 19.40 -10.87 20.88
CA ARG A 5 19.18 -9.71 21.77
C ARG A 5 20.49 -9.21 22.38
N GLU A 6 21.39 -10.12 22.74
CA GLU A 6 22.70 -9.80 23.33
C GLU A 6 23.69 -9.28 22.27
N ALA A 7 23.68 -9.84 21.07
CA ALA A 7 24.57 -9.45 19.97
C ALA A 7 24.12 -8.16 19.25
N GLY A 8 22.84 -7.79 19.39
CA GLY A 8 22.23 -6.63 18.74
C GLY A 8 21.58 -6.98 17.40
N ALA A 9 20.31 -6.61 17.25
CA ALA A 9 19.47 -6.94 16.09
C ALA A 9 19.71 -6.02 14.87
N ALA A 10 20.63 -5.05 14.94
CA ALA A 10 20.91 -4.17 13.80
C ALA A 10 21.86 -4.81 12.78
N ASP A 11 22.75 -5.72 13.22
CA ASP A 11 23.62 -6.47 12.31
C ASP A 11 22.85 -7.68 11.78
N TRP A 12 22.68 -7.76 10.47
CA TRP A 12 22.01 -8.87 9.81
C TRP A 12 22.64 -10.23 10.17
N ARG A 13 23.95 -10.27 10.45
CA ARG A 13 24.70 -11.48 10.85
C ARG A 13 24.27 -12.08 12.19
N ASN A 14 23.59 -11.29 13.02
CA ASN A 14 23.09 -11.72 14.32
C ASN A 14 21.65 -12.26 14.26
N HIS A 15 21.04 -12.28 13.07
CA HIS A 15 19.69 -12.81 12.88
C HIS A 15 19.73 -14.32 12.71
N PHE A 16 19.11 -15.02 13.67
CA PHE A 16 18.95 -16.46 13.64
C PHE A 16 17.48 -16.80 13.80
N GLY A 17 16.97 -17.70 12.95
CA GLY A 17 15.59 -18.15 12.94
C GLY A 17 15.49 -19.64 12.63
N THR A 18 14.29 -20.19 12.78
CA THR A 18 13.97 -21.60 12.48
C THR A 18 13.29 -21.77 11.12
N GLY A 19 13.33 -20.73 10.28
CA GLY A 19 12.70 -20.69 8.96
C GLY A 19 13.42 -21.53 7.89
N PRO A 20 12.81 -21.64 6.69
CA PRO A 20 13.32 -22.47 5.60
C PRO A 20 14.62 -21.95 4.96
N PHE A 21 14.95 -20.67 5.15
CA PHE A 21 16.13 -20.05 4.58
C PHE A 21 16.94 -19.26 5.62
N ILE A 22 18.25 -19.19 5.40
CA ILE A 22 19.23 -18.50 6.24
C ILE A 22 19.80 -17.34 5.43
N LEU A 23 19.73 -16.12 5.96
CA LEU A 23 20.34 -14.95 5.32
C LEU A 23 21.85 -15.15 5.23
N LYS A 24 22.37 -15.14 4.01
CA LYS A 24 23.75 -15.48 3.68
C LYS A 24 24.59 -14.26 3.33
N ASP A 25 24.00 -13.32 2.59
CA ASP A 25 24.65 -12.08 2.19
C ASP A 25 23.64 -10.94 2.11
N TRP A 26 24.10 -9.73 2.40
CA TRP A 26 23.32 -8.51 2.33
C TRP A 26 24.19 -7.39 1.79
N VAL A 27 23.85 -6.94 0.59
CA VAL A 27 24.49 -5.80 -0.07
C VAL A 27 23.47 -4.68 -0.15
N GLU A 28 23.67 -3.67 0.70
CA GLU A 28 22.77 -2.53 0.82
C GLU A 28 22.48 -1.87 -0.54
N GLY A 29 21.18 -1.66 -0.83
CA GLY A 29 20.71 -1.10 -2.09
C GLY A 29 20.85 -2.02 -3.32
N SER A 30 21.34 -3.25 -3.18
CA SER A 30 21.52 -4.19 -4.29
C SER A 30 20.73 -5.49 -4.14
N HIS A 31 21.05 -6.35 -3.18
CA HIS A 31 20.35 -7.62 -2.98
C HIS A 31 20.56 -8.25 -1.60
N ALA A 32 19.64 -9.14 -1.22
CA ALA A 32 19.83 -10.11 -0.15
C ALA A 32 19.85 -11.53 -0.73
N ILE A 33 20.79 -12.36 -0.29
CA ILE A 33 20.89 -13.77 -0.66
C ILE A 33 20.59 -14.61 0.57
N TYR A 34 19.75 -15.62 0.40
CA TYR A 34 19.43 -16.59 1.43
C TYR A 34 19.70 -18.00 0.93
N ASP A 35 20.45 -18.79 1.69
CA ASP A 35 20.66 -20.20 1.41
C ASP A 35 19.58 -21.05 2.11
N ARG A 36 19.23 -22.21 1.54
CA ARG A 36 18.38 -23.20 2.20
C ARG A 36 18.90 -23.51 3.59
N ASN A 37 18.01 -23.56 4.57
CA ASN A 37 18.31 -24.11 5.89
C ASN A 37 18.34 -25.65 5.80
N PRO A 38 19.51 -26.30 5.92
CA PRO A 38 19.61 -27.76 5.81
C PRO A 38 18.91 -28.50 6.97
N ASN A 39 18.60 -27.78 8.05
CA ASN A 39 17.93 -28.31 9.24
C ASN A 39 16.48 -27.81 9.33
N TYR A 40 15.87 -27.37 8.24
CA TYR A 40 14.46 -26.99 8.27
C TYR A 40 13.62 -28.22 8.61
N TRP A 41 12.72 -28.04 9.58
CA TRP A 41 12.04 -29.13 10.26
C TRP A 41 10.74 -29.55 9.56
N ASP A 42 10.23 -28.72 8.65
CA ASP A 42 8.92 -28.90 8.04
C ASP A 42 9.00 -29.71 6.73
N THR A 43 7.87 -30.28 6.35
CA THR A 43 7.72 -31.13 5.17
C THR A 43 6.47 -30.75 4.39
N GLU A 44 6.47 -31.04 3.09
CA GLU A 44 5.29 -30.85 2.22
C GLU A 44 4.84 -32.19 1.66
N THR A 45 3.53 -32.44 1.64
CA THR A 45 2.97 -33.69 1.11
C THR A 45 2.46 -33.48 -0.31
N ILE A 46 3.17 -34.04 -1.29
CA ILE A 46 2.82 -33.94 -2.71
C ILE A 46 2.44 -35.33 -3.21
N ASN A 47 1.19 -35.46 -3.69
CA ASN A 47 0.65 -36.73 -4.20
C ASN A 47 0.75 -37.89 -3.19
N GLY A 48 0.51 -37.60 -1.91
CA GLY A 48 0.55 -38.58 -0.82
C GLY A 48 1.96 -39.00 -0.36
N LYS A 49 3.02 -38.36 -0.87
CA LYS A 49 4.39 -38.54 -0.41
C LYS A 49 4.92 -37.27 0.24
N GLU A 50 5.55 -37.44 1.38
CA GLU A 50 6.17 -36.38 2.16
C GLU A 50 7.58 -36.06 1.62
N TYR A 51 7.89 -34.76 1.51
CA TYR A 51 9.18 -34.27 1.05
C TYR A 51 9.72 -33.20 2.01
N PRO A 52 11.04 -33.17 2.27
CA PRO A 52 11.64 -32.06 2.99
C PRO A 52 11.56 -30.79 2.12
N ILE A 53 11.18 -29.68 2.75
CA ILE A 53 11.18 -28.35 2.13
C ILE A 53 12.29 -27.48 2.76
N PRO A 54 12.66 -26.34 2.14
CA PRO A 54 12.25 -25.85 0.82
C PRO A 54 12.92 -26.61 -0.34
N PHE A 55 12.21 -26.72 -1.48
CA PHE A 55 12.72 -27.41 -2.68
C PHE A 55 13.84 -26.67 -3.43
N ILE A 56 13.98 -25.35 -3.20
CA ILE A 56 14.99 -24.51 -3.85
C ILE A 56 16.20 -24.33 -2.94
N ASP A 57 17.40 -24.24 -3.53
CA ASP A 57 18.66 -24.19 -2.78
C ASP A 57 18.99 -22.78 -2.29
N GLN A 58 18.59 -21.76 -3.04
CA GLN A 58 18.91 -20.36 -2.76
C GLN A 58 17.75 -19.44 -3.19
N LEU A 59 17.55 -18.37 -2.42
CA LEU A 59 16.68 -17.25 -2.76
C LEU A 59 17.52 -16.00 -2.93
N VAL A 60 17.30 -15.27 -4.01
CA VAL A 60 17.92 -13.97 -4.26
C VAL A 60 16.81 -12.92 -4.32
N PHE A 61 16.90 -11.91 -3.46
CA PHE A 61 15.99 -10.77 -3.42
C PHE A 61 16.73 -9.53 -3.92
N PRO A 62 16.65 -9.20 -5.21
CA PRO A 62 17.25 -7.98 -5.75
C PRO A 62 16.37 -6.76 -5.45
N TRP A 63 16.99 -5.64 -5.08
CA TRP A 63 16.31 -4.34 -4.97
C TRP A 63 16.37 -3.62 -6.31
N ILE A 64 15.32 -3.81 -7.11
CA ILE A 64 15.13 -3.08 -8.38
C ILE A 64 14.04 -2.04 -8.14
N LEU A 65 14.39 -0.76 -7.99
CA LEU A 65 13.41 0.28 -7.66
C LEU A 65 12.53 0.68 -8.87
N ASP A 66 13.12 0.71 -10.06
CA ASP A 66 12.40 1.11 -11.27
C ASP A 66 11.48 0.00 -11.78
N ARG A 67 10.19 0.32 -11.91
CA ARG A 67 9.16 -0.64 -12.30
C ARG A 67 9.37 -1.20 -13.71
N SER A 68 9.78 -0.35 -14.66
CA SER A 68 10.04 -0.78 -16.04
C SER A 68 11.17 -1.82 -16.10
N THR A 69 12.19 -1.64 -15.26
CA THR A 69 13.31 -2.56 -15.10
C THR A 69 12.86 -3.88 -14.46
N GLN A 70 12.00 -3.86 -13.45
CA GLN A 70 11.40 -5.08 -12.87
C GLN A 70 10.62 -5.87 -13.93
N ILE A 71 9.76 -5.20 -14.69
CA ILE A 71 8.95 -5.83 -15.75
C ILE A 71 9.84 -6.43 -16.85
N ALA A 72 10.92 -5.73 -17.26
CA ALA A 72 11.88 -6.26 -18.22
C ALA A 72 12.65 -7.47 -17.66
N ALA A 73 13.06 -7.43 -16.40
CA ALA A 73 13.75 -8.53 -15.74
C ALA A 73 12.84 -9.78 -15.65
N LEU A 74 11.55 -9.60 -15.33
CA LEU A 74 10.55 -10.67 -15.35
C LEU A 74 10.40 -11.28 -16.76
N ARG A 75 10.29 -10.44 -17.80
CA ARG A 75 10.17 -10.91 -19.20
C ARG A 75 11.34 -11.75 -19.68
N THR A 76 12.55 -11.42 -19.20
CA THR A 76 13.78 -12.09 -19.60
C THR A 76 14.13 -13.30 -18.73
N GLY A 77 13.32 -13.60 -17.70
CA GLY A 77 13.60 -14.66 -16.73
C GLY A 77 14.73 -14.34 -15.76
N GLN A 78 15.13 -13.06 -15.63
CA GLN A 78 16.04 -12.62 -14.57
C GLN A 78 15.35 -12.55 -13.20
N LEU A 79 14.02 -12.36 -13.19
CA LEU A 79 13.17 -12.54 -12.02
C LEU A 79 12.26 -13.74 -12.25
N ASP A 80 12.27 -14.69 -11.32
CA ASP A 80 11.37 -15.85 -11.35
C ASP A 80 9.97 -15.51 -10.82
N LEU A 81 9.88 -14.54 -9.90
CA LEU A 81 8.64 -14.15 -9.24
C LEU A 81 8.58 -12.64 -9.03
N MET A 82 7.42 -12.07 -9.34
CA MET A 82 7.09 -10.67 -9.05
C MET A 82 5.74 -10.64 -8.31
N PRO A 83 5.70 -10.34 -7.01
CA PRO A 83 4.50 -10.54 -6.20
C PRO A 83 3.42 -9.48 -6.46
N CYS A 84 3.81 -8.27 -6.86
CA CYS A 84 2.89 -7.16 -7.10
C CYS A 84 3.15 -6.59 -8.50
N VAL A 85 2.22 -6.83 -9.42
CA VAL A 85 2.24 -6.28 -10.78
C VAL A 85 1.02 -5.37 -10.94
N GLU A 86 1.22 -4.11 -11.31
CA GLU A 86 0.10 -3.20 -11.59
C GLU A 86 -0.70 -3.67 -12.80
N HIS A 87 -2.01 -3.48 -12.76
CA HIS A 87 -2.92 -3.96 -13.79
C HIS A 87 -2.55 -3.46 -15.20
N LYS A 88 -2.00 -2.25 -15.33
CA LYS A 88 -1.54 -1.69 -16.61
C LYS A 88 -0.49 -2.54 -17.35
N TYR A 89 0.26 -3.39 -16.63
CA TYR A 89 1.26 -4.28 -17.23
C TYR A 89 0.72 -5.67 -17.56
N LYS A 90 -0.45 -6.06 -17.02
CA LYS A 90 -1.04 -7.40 -17.11
C LYS A 90 -1.16 -7.89 -18.56
N ASP A 91 -1.91 -7.17 -19.40
CA ASP A 91 -2.19 -7.61 -20.77
C ASP A 91 -0.91 -7.68 -21.61
N SER A 92 0.00 -6.73 -21.38
CA SER A 92 1.30 -6.70 -22.05
C SER A 92 2.16 -7.89 -21.65
N LEU A 93 2.18 -8.26 -20.36
CA LEU A 93 2.91 -9.43 -19.87
C LEU A 93 2.33 -10.73 -20.40
N ILE A 94 1.01 -10.91 -20.35
CA ILE A 94 0.33 -12.11 -20.89
C ILE A 94 0.63 -12.28 -22.38
N ALA A 95 0.60 -11.18 -23.14
CA ALA A 95 0.89 -11.22 -24.57
C ALA A 95 2.36 -11.52 -24.89
N THR A 96 3.31 -11.02 -24.08
CA THR A 96 4.75 -11.18 -24.35
C THR A 96 5.41 -12.38 -23.68
N CYS A 97 4.78 -12.94 -22.64
CA CYS A 97 5.30 -14.02 -21.82
C CYS A 97 4.21 -15.09 -21.62
N PRO A 98 3.90 -15.90 -22.66
CA PRO A 98 2.80 -16.86 -22.60
C PRO A 98 2.98 -17.97 -21.55
N ASP A 99 4.23 -18.24 -21.16
CA ASP A 99 4.57 -19.23 -20.11
C ASP A 99 4.50 -18.64 -18.69
N LEU A 100 4.31 -17.31 -18.55
CA LEU A 100 4.23 -16.65 -17.26
C LEU A 100 2.92 -17.04 -16.57
N MET A 101 3.04 -17.74 -15.45
CA MET A 101 1.93 -18.00 -14.56
C MET A 101 1.59 -16.74 -13.78
N TYR A 102 0.31 -16.37 -13.77
CA TYR A 102 -0.19 -15.29 -12.93
C TYR A 102 -1.43 -15.75 -12.16
N ARG A 103 -1.66 -15.13 -11.02
CA ARG A 103 -2.84 -15.35 -10.18
C ARG A 103 -3.35 -14.01 -9.71
N PRO A 104 -4.60 -13.62 -10.05
CA PRO A 104 -5.23 -12.48 -9.41
C PRO A 104 -5.21 -12.68 -7.89
N TYR A 105 -4.69 -11.69 -7.18
CA TYR A 105 -4.58 -11.72 -5.73
C TYR A 105 -5.11 -10.40 -5.18
N ALA A 106 -6.21 -10.49 -4.44
CA ALA A 106 -6.69 -9.35 -3.67
C ALA A 106 -5.81 -9.23 -2.42
N ILE A 107 -4.96 -8.21 -2.42
CA ILE A 107 -4.17 -7.86 -1.24
C ILE A 107 -5.18 -7.53 -0.14
N GLY A 108 -4.96 -8.06 1.06
CA GLY A 108 -5.77 -7.71 2.23
C GLY A 108 -5.60 -6.26 2.70
N GLN A 109 -5.15 -5.37 1.82
CA GLN A 109 -4.92 -3.95 2.04
C GLN A 109 -5.65 -3.18 0.96
N ALA A 110 -6.15 -2.00 1.31
CA ALA A 110 -6.75 -1.08 0.37
C ALA A 110 -5.76 0.05 0.08
N MET A 111 -5.82 0.60 -1.12
CA MET A 111 -5.26 1.92 -1.35
C MET A 111 -6.08 2.93 -0.53
N GLU A 112 -5.40 3.68 0.33
CA GLU A 112 -6.00 4.64 1.23
C GLU A 112 -5.44 6.05 1.03
N ILE A 113 -6.25 7.02 1.45
CA ILE A 113 -5.80 8.39 1.70
C ILE A 113 -6.04 8.67 3.16
N ALA A 114 -4.95 8.75 3.91
CA ALA A 114 -4.97 9.05 5.33
C ALA A 114 -5.01 10.57 5.52
N PHE A 115 -6.01 11.04 6.26
CA PHE A 115 -6.13 12.41 6.72
C PHE A 115 -5.51 12.51 8.10
N MET A 116 -4.40 13.22 8.22
CA MET A 116 -3.78 13.44 9.52
C MET A 116 -4.62 14.46 10.27
N HIS A 117 -5.24 14.07 11.38
CA HIS A 117 -6.14 14.94 12.15
C HIS A 117 -5.85 14.94 13.67
N GLY A 118 -4.72 14.35 14.07
CA GLY A 118 -4.25 14.28 15.46
C GLY A 118 -3.09 13.30 15.63
N THR A 119 -2.52 13.23 16.84
CA THR A 119 -1.42 12.29 17.16
C THR A 119 -1.93 10.85 17.30
N PRO A 120 -1.28 9.86 16.69
CA PRO A 120 -1.48 8.46 17.05
C PRO A 120 -1.19 8.24 18.55
N GLY A 121 -2.11 7.60 19.27
CA GLY A 121 -1.89 7.17 20.66
C GLY A 121 -2.28 8.17 21.76
N GLY A 122 -2.89 9.31 21.44
CA GLY A 122 -3.42 10.26 22.45
C GLY A 122 -2.37 11.06 23.23
N GLU A 123 -1.10 10.86 22.93
CA GLU A 123 0.00 11.66 23.46
C GLU A 123 0.05 13.04 22.78
N PRO A 124 0.46 14.11 23.48
CA PRO A 124 0.59 15.44 22.91
C PRO A 124 1.78 15.52 21.94
N GLY A 125 1.57 15.04 20.71
CA GLY A 125 2.38 15.32 19.51
C GLY A 125 1.89 16.58 18.76
N PRO A 126 2.56 17.00 17.68
CA PRO A 126 2.34 18.33 17.12
C PRO A 126 0.98 18.41 16.40
N LEU A 127 0.12 19.22 17.01
CA LEU A 127 -1.02 19.99 16.51
C LEU A 127 -2.12 19.27 15.69
N PRO A 128 -3.39 19.63 15.91
CA PRO A 128 -4.44 19.40 14.90
C PRO A 128 -3.97 19.93 13.54
N VAL A 129 -3.96 19.08 12.52
CA VAL A 129 -3.68 19.52 11.16
C VAL A 129 -4.99 20.05 10.58
N GLU A 130 -5.23 21.34 10.79
CA GLU A 130 -6.21 22.07 9.99
C GLU A 130 -5.89 21.89 8.50
N PRO A 131 -6.88 21.66 7.62
CA PRO A 131 -8.33 21.69 7.86
C PRO A 131 -8.95 20.35 8.26
N PHE A 132 -8.14 19.31 8.46
CA PHE A 132 -8.61 17.92 8.59
C PHE A 132 -9.16 17.58 9.97
N THR A 133 -9.13 18.49 10.94
CA THR A 133 -9.85 18.34 12.22
C THR A 133 -11.36 18.31 12.01
N ASP A 134 -11.88 19.11 11.08
CA ASP A 134 -13.30 19.15 10.75
C ASP A 134 -13.69 17.92 9.93
N ILE A 135 -14.54 17.08 10.52
CA ILE A 135 -15.04 15.86 9.87
C ILE A 135 -15.79 16.16 8.56
N ARG A 136 -16.40 17.34 8.45
CA ARG A 136 -17.13 17.75 7.25
C ARG A 136 -16.19 18.00 6.07
N VAL A 137 -14.98 18.50 6.33
CA VAL A 137 -13.93 18.64 5.30
C VAL A 137 -13.54 17.27 4.77
N ARG A 138 -13.27 16.30 5.65
CA ARG A 138 -12.91 14.92 5.25
C ARG A 138 -14.05 14.23 4.50
N LYS A 139 -15.31 14.38 4.95
CA LYS A 139 -16.50 13.86 4.27
C LYS A 139 -16.65 14.47 2.88
N ALA A 140 -16.53 15.79 2.73
CA ALA A 140 -16.59 16.47 1.44
C ALA A 140 -15.50 15.96 0.48
N MET A 141 -14.25 15.87 0.94
CA MET A 141 -13.14 15.35 0.14
C MET A 141 -13.36 13.89 -0.28
N SER A 142 -13.93 13.05 0.59
CA SER A 142 -14.27 11.66 0.27
C SER A 142 -15.36 11.54 -0.80
N MET A 143 -16.41 12.36 -0.71
CA MET A 143 -17.55 12.35 -1.64
C MET A 143 -17.21 12.91 -3.02
N ALA A 144 -16.18 13.76 -3.12
CA ALA A 144 -15.71 14.31 -4.38
C ALA A 144 -14.93 13.30 -5.26
N ILE A 145 -14.63 12.10 -4.75
CA ILE A 145 -13.82 11.10 -5.44
C ILE A 145 -14.72 10.04 -6.11
N ASP A 146 -14.58 9.87 -7.41
CA ASP A 146 -15.20 8.76 -8.14
C ASP A 146 -14.33 7.50 -8.02
N ARG A 147 -14.67 6.66 -7.05
CA ARG A 147 -13.97 5.41 -6.77
C ARG A 147 -14.14 4.38 -7.89
N GLN A 148 -15.25 4.43 -8.63
CA GLN A 148 -15.46 3.51 -9.75
C GLN A 148 -14.56 3.90 -10.93
N ALA A 149 -14.48 5.19 -11.25
CA ALA A 149 -13.57 5.66 -12.29
C ALA A 149 -12.09 5.37 -11.96
N LEU A 150 -11.69 5.49 -10.69
CA LEU A 150 -10.37 5.05 -10.21
C LEU A 150 -10.15 3.55 -10.42
N LEU A 151 -11.12 2.73 -10.04
CA LEU A 151 -11.07 1.27 -10.19
C LEU A 151 -10.91 0.87 -11.66
N ASP A 152 -11.70 1.49 -12.54
CA ASP A 152 -11.67 1.22 -13.97
C ASP A 152 -10.34 1.66 -14.59
N ALA A 153 -9.84 2.85 -14.23
CA ALA A 153 -8.62 3.41 -14.80
C ALA A 153 -7.34 2.69 -14.33
N LEU A 154 -7.25 2.38 -13.03
CA LEU A 154 -6.00 1.87 -12.42
C LEU A 154 -5.96 0.35 -12.31
N TYR A 155 -7.12 -0.29 -12.16
CA TYR A 155 -7.24 -1.74 -11.96
C TYR A 155 -8.02 -2.45 -13.07
N GLY A 156 -8.38 -1.74 -14.16
CA GLY A 156 -9.14 -2.32 -15.28
C GLY A 156 -10.51 -2.86 -14.88
N GLY A 157 -11.07 -2.39 -13.76
CA GLY A 157 -12.34 -2.88 -13.21
C GLY A 157 -12.22 -4.18 -12.39
N GLU A 158 -11.02 -4.75 -12.21
CA GLU A 158 -10.81 -6.07 -11.60
C GLU A 158 -10.51 -6.05 -10.08
N GLY A 159 -10.89 -4.99 -9.37
CA GLY A 159 -10.64 -4.86 -7.92
C GLY A 159 -11.92 -4.79 -7.09
N HIS A 160 -11.75 -4.67 -5.77
CA HIS A 160 -12.84 -4.56 -4.81
C HIS A 160 -12.81 -3.20 -4.13
N MET A 161 -13.96 -2.51 -4.10
CA MET A 161 -14.17 -1.41 -3.19
C MET A 161 -14.45 -1.98 -1.81
N VAL A 162 -13.72 -1.51 -0.79
CA VAL A 162 -13.81 -2.03 0.57
C VAL A 162 -14.05 -0.92 1.57
N SER A 163 -14.76 -1.26 2.64
CA SER A 163 -14.88 -0.46 3.85
C SER A 163 -13.62 -0.63 4.70
N TRP A 164 -12.60 0.17 4.41
CA TRP A 164 -11.38 0.27 5.23
C TRP A 164 -11.72 0.87 6.63
N PRO A 165 -11.00 0.56 7.74
CA PRO A 165 -9.65 0.00 7.87
C PRO A 165 -9.50 -1.51 7.98
N VAL A 166 -10.61 -2.26 8.08
CA VAL A 166 -10.52 -3.72 8.25
C VAL A 166 -10.66 -4.40 6.90
N SER A 167 -9.76 -5.32 6.59
CA SER A 167 -9.85 -6.13 5.38
C SER A 167 -10.95 -7.19 5.47
N PHE A 168 -11.60 -7.48 4.34
CA PHE A 168 -12.53 -8.60 4.20
C PHE A 168 -11.90 -9.97 4.58
N ASN A 169 -10.56 -10.09 4.54
CA ASN A 169 -9.83 -11.29 4.97
C ASN A 169 -10.01 -11.62 6.46
N TYR A 170 -10.41 -10.65 7.29
CA TYR A 170 -10.68 -10.86 8.72
C TYR A 170 -12.08 -11.46 8.99
N GLY A 171 -12.88 -11.69 7.95
CA GLY A 171 -14.18 -12.32 8.03
C GLY A 171 -15.30 -11.40 8.55
N PRO A 172 -16.55 -11.86 8.53
CA PRO A 172 -17.74 -11.03 8.78
C PRO A 172 -17.89 -10.54 10.22
N LEU A 173 -17.07 -11.05 11.15
CA LEU A 173 -17.07 -10.56 12.54
C LEU A 173 -16.31 -9.24 12.70
N MET A 174 -15.40 -8.93 11.79
CA MET A 174 -14.57 -7.72 11.84
C MET A 174 -14.75 -6.81 10.61
N TYR A 175 -15.21 -7.35 9.48
CA TYR A 175 -15.46 -6.61 8.25
C TYR A 175 -16.96 -6.39 8.02
N THR A 176 -17.33 -5.16 7.66
CA THR A 176 -18.71 -4.79 7.29
C THR A 176 -18.72 -4.30 5.84
N PRO A 177 -19.29 -5.02 4.87
CA PRO A 177 -19.33 -4.60 3.46
C PRO A 177 -19.90 -3.19 3.25
N LEU A 178 -19.52 -2.52 2.16
CA LEU A 178 -19.98 -1.16 1.85
C LEU A 178 -21.51 -1.06 1.79
N GLU A 179 -22.17 -2.11 1.28
CA GLU A 179 -23.62 -2.20 1.12
C GLU A 179 -24.36 -2.36 2.47
N GLU A 180 -23.65 -2.80 3.50
CA GLU A 180 -24.17 -3.02 4.86
C GLU A 180 -23.81 -1.88 5.80
N LEU A 181 -23.07 -0.86 5.33
CA LEU A 181 -22.75 0.30 6.14
C LEU A 181 -24.03 1.06 6.55
N PRO A 182 -24.06 1.64 7.77
CA PRO A 182 -25.09 2.60 8.14
C PRO A 182 -25.21 3.71 7.09
N PRO A 183 -26.43 4.22 6.80
CA PRO A 183 -26.64 5.20 5.73
C PRO A 183 -25.71 6.43 5.82
N GLU A 184 -25.48 6.94 7.03
CA GLU A 184 -24.59 8.08 7.29
C GLU A 184 -23.14 7.82 6.85
N LEU A 185 -22.65 6.58 6.99
CA LEU A 185 -21.32 6.17 6.57
C LEU A 185 -21.28 5.82 5.09
N ALA A 186 -22.31 5.15 4.58
CA ALA A 186 -22.42 4.82 3.16
C ALA A 186 -22.36 6.07 2.27
N GLU A 187 -22.93 7.19 2.72
CA GLU A 187 -22.83 8.48 2.02
C GLU A 187 -21.40 8.93 1.75
N TRP A 188 -20.42 8.62 2.61
CA TRP A 188 -19.03 9.04 2.42
C TRP A 188 -18.37 8.36 1.22
N HIS A 189 -18.86 7.17 0.86
CA HIS A 189 -18.34 6.37 -0.23
C HIS A 189 -19.05 6.63 -1.57
N LYS A 190 -20.14 7.40 -1.55
CA LYS A 190 -20.88 7.79 -2.74
C LYS A 190 -20.20 8.98 -3.42
N TYR A 191 -19.98 8.86 -4.73
CA TYR A 191 -19.53 9.99 -5.55
C TYR A 191 -20.67 11.00 -5.72
N ASP A 192 -20.55 12.16 -5.07
CA ASP A 192 -21.51 13.26 -5.13
C ASP A 192 -20.78 14.62 -4.99
N PRO A 193 -20.20 15.14 -6.09
CA PRO A 193 -19.46 16.39 -6.07
C PRO A 193 -20.27 17.61 -5.64
N GLU A 194 -21.57 17.64 -5.93
CA GLU A 194 -22.43 18.76 -5.57
C GLU A 194 -22.70 18.79 -4.07
N ALA A 195 -23.01 17.64 -3.47
CA ALA A 195 -23.15 17.52 -2.02
C ALA A 195 -21.81 17.76 -1.31
N ALA A 196 -20.68 17.31 -1.89
CA ALA A 196 -19.35 17.58 -1.37
C ALA A 196 -19.06 19.09 -1.31
N LYS A 197 -19.35 19.81 -2.39
CA LYS A 197 -19.16 21.26 -2.48
C LYS A 197 -20.05 22.03 -1.51
N GLN A 198 -21.31 21.62 -1.38
CA GLN A 198 -22.24 22.20 -0.39
C GLN A 198 -21.73 22.00 1.04
N LEU A 199 -21.29 20.78 1.37
CA LEU A 199 -20.76 20.47 2.69
C LEU A 199 -19.50 21.28 3.00
N LEU A 200 -18.59 21.45 2.03
CA LEU A 200 -17.40 22.27 2.20
C LEU A 200 -17.74 23.76 2.43
N ALA A 201 -18.80 24.27 1.78
CA ALA A 201 -19.28 25.64 1.95
C ALA A 201 -19.78 25.96 3.38
N GLU A 202 -20.16 24.95 4.15
CA GLU A 202 -20.58 25.07 5.56
C GLU A 202 -19.41 25.07 6.57
N THR A 203 -18.19 24.90 6.08
CA THR A 203 -16.96 24.87 6.90
C THR A 203 -16.27 26.23 6.91
N ALA A 204 -15.12 26.32 7.59
CA ALA A 204 -14.23 27.48 7.50
C ALA A 204 -13.53 27.62 6.13
N TYR A 205 -13.71 26.65 5.22
CA TYR A 205 -13.00 26.55 3.94
C TYR A 205 -13.93 26.54 2.72
N PRO A 206 -14.91 27.47 2.60
CA PRO A 206 -15.94 27.41 1.56
C PRO A 206 -15.40 27.60 0.12
N ASN A 207 -14.18 28.11 -0.02
CA ASN A 207 -13.53 28.35 -1.31
C ASN A 207 -12.35 27.39 -1.56
N GLY A 208 -12.27 26.29 -0.83
CA GLY A 208 -11.12 25.38 -0.87
C GLY A 208 -9.91 25.92 -0.09
N PHE A 209 -8.80 25.21 -0.21
CA PHE A 209 -7.56 25.46 0.52
C PHE A 209 -6.37 24.79 -0.19
N LYS A 210 -5.15 25.06 0.29
CA LYS A 210 -3.94 24.36 -0.18
C LYS A 210 -3.51 23.31 0.82
N THR A 211 -3.04 22.17 0.33
CA THR A 211 -2.53 21.07 1.15
C THR A 211 -1.40 20.33 0.43
N GLU A 212 -0.81 19.36 1.11
CA GLU A 212 0.22 18.48 0.56
C GLU A 212 -0.12 17.02 0.84
N MET A 213 0.20 16.15 -0.11
CA MET A 213 0.03 14.71 0.02
C MET A 213 1.34 14.00 -0.28
N ILE A 214 1.75 13.14 0.64
CA ILE A 214 2.95 12.34 0.52
C ILE A 214 2.60 10.92 0.06
N PHE A 215 3.45 10.35 -0.79
CA PHE A 215 3.38 8.96 -1.23
C PHE A 215 4.81 8.39 -1.36
N ARG A 216 4.91 7.06 -1.44
CA ARG A 216 6.20 6.36 -1.59
C ARG A 216 6.84 6.61 -2.95
N ALA A 217 8.14 6.86 -2.99
CA ALA A 217 8.87 7.14 -4.22
C ALA A 217 8.84 5.98 -5.23
N ALA A 218 8.86 4.73 -4.75
CA ALA A 218 8.76 3.54 -5.60
C ALA A 218 7.30 3.13 -5.94
N GLY A 219 6.32 3.88 -5.42
CA GLY A 219 4.89 3.58 -5.56
C GLY A 219 4.27 4.23 -6.80
N GLU A 220 4.34 3.56 -7.96
CA GLU A 220 3.65 4.06 -9.17
C GLU A 220 2.13 4.13 -8.97
N LEU A 221 1.56 3.10 -8.36
CA LEU A 221 0.12 3.03 -8.12
C LEU A 221 -0.35 4.09 -7.13
N GLU A 222 0.43 4.35 -6.07
CA GLU A 222 0.19 5.41 -5.11
C GLU A 222 0.23 6.79 -5.80
N ARG A 223 1.24 7.04 -6.64
CA ARG A 223 1.36 8.30 -7.39
C ARG A 223 0.18 8.50 -8.35
N ASP A 224 -0.15 7.47 -9.13
CA ASP A 224 -1.21 7.53 -10.13
C ASP A 224 -2.59 7.71 -9.43
N THR A 225 -2.81 7.05 -8.29
CA THR A 225 -4.00 7.25 -7.43
C THR A 225 -4.07 8.67 -6.87
N ALA A 226 -2.97 9.13 -6.26
CA ALA A 226 -2.89 10.46 -5.67
C ALA A 226 -3.18 11.55 -6.72
N SER A 227 -2.61 11.41 -7.92
CA SER A 227 -2.85 12.35 -9.03
C SER A 227 -4.33 12.44 -9.41
N MET A 228 -4.99 11.29 -9.60
CA MET A 228 -6.42 11.26 -9.92
C MET A 228 -7.27 11.88 -8.81
N VAL A 229 -6.95 11.60 -7.54
CA VAL A 229 -7.70 12.18 -6.42
C VAL A 229 -7.49 13.69 -6.29
N VAL A 230 -6.27 14.17 -6.49
CA VAL A 230 -5.99 15.62 -6.51
C VAL A 230 -6.77 16.31 -7.63
N ASP A 231 -6.85 15.71 -8.82
CA ASP A 231 -7.65 16.25 -9.93
C ASP A 231 -9.14 16.36 -9.57
N TYR A 232 -9.71 15.36 -8.87
CA TYR A 232 -11.09 15.42 -8.39
C TYR A 232 -11.29 16.55 -7.38
N TRP A 233 -10.37 16.71 -6.44
CA TRP A 233 -10.45 17.74 -5.41
C TRP A 233 -10.27 19.16 -5.97
N ASP A 234 -9.33 19.36 -6.90
CA ASP A 234 -9.16 20.63 -7.60
C ASP A 234 -10.44 21.00 -8.36
N LYS A 235 -10.92 20.08 -9.21
CA LYS A 235 -12.10 20.28 -10.06
C LYS A 235 -13.38 20.56 -9.29
N HIS A 236 -13.61 19.86 -8.19
CA HIS A 236 -14.91 19.88 -7.50
C HIS A 236 -14.93 20.78 -6.26
N LEU A 237 -13.79 20.91 -5.58
CA LEU A 237 -13.68 21.56 -4.28
C LEU A 237 -12.70 22.75 -4.26
N ASN A 238 -12.00 23.03 -5.36
CA ASN A 238 -10.97 24.06 -5.44
C ASN A 238 -9.85 23.84 -4.39
N ILE A 239 -9.52 22.58 -4.12
CA ILE A 239 -8.45 22.22 -3.19
C ILE A 239 -7.19 21.92 -4.01
N GLU A 240 -6.19 22.81 -3.88
CA GLU A 240 -4.89 22.62 -4.51
C GLU A 240 -4.03 21.71 -3.61
N CYS A 241 -3.63 20.54 -4.11
CA CYS A 241 -2.83 19.59 -3.35
C CYS A 241 -1.47 19.34 -4.03
N GLU A 242 -0.39 19.64 -3.32
CA GLU A 242 0.97 19.38 -3.77
C GLU A 242 1.37 17.91 -3.50
N LEU A 243 1.73 17.17 -4.54
CA LEU A 243 2.18 15.79 -4.42
C LEU A 243 3.69 15.70 -4.15
N LYS A 244 4.09 15.00 -3.08
CA LYS A 244 5.49 14.82 -2.67
C LYS A 244 5.85 13.34 -2.55
N SER A 245 6.80 12.88 -3.35
CA SER A 245 7.37 11.55 -3.19
C SER A 245 8.38 11.51 -2.05
N MET A 246 8.38 10.44 -1.27
CA MET A 246 9.35 10.22 -0.19
C MET A 246 9.94 8.81 -0.27
N GLU A 247 11.23 8.66 0.05
CA GLU A 247 11.88 7.35 0.14
C GLU A 247 11.30 6.54 1.31
N ASP A 248 11.19 5.22 1.16
CA ASP A 248 10.44 4.33 2.08
C ASP A 248 10.93 4.38 3.53
N THR A 249 12.26 4.41 3.74
CA THR A 249 12.86 4.51 5.08
C THR A 249 12.56 5.87 5.69
N ALA A 250 12.78 6.94 4.93
CA ALA A 250 12.45 8.31 5.35
C ALA A 250 10.96 8.49 5.66
N LEU A 251 10.07 7.89 4.88
CA LEU A 251 8.63 7.90 5.11
C LEU A 251 8.28 7.17 6.41
N THR A 252 8.83 5.98 6.61
CA THR A 252 8.61 5.20 7.83
C THR A 252 9.07 5.97 9.07
N ASP A 253 10.22 6.62 9.00
CA ASP A 253 10.73 7.46 10.09
C ASP A 253 9.89 8.72 10.29
N THR A 254 9.41 9.35 9.22
CA THR A 254 8.52 10.52 9.28
C THR A 254 7.20 10.16 9.98
N ILE A 255 6.57 9.04 9.58
CA ILE A 255 5.36 8.52 10.22
C ILE A 255 5.62 8.19 11.70
N ARG A 256 6.73 7.52 12.02
CA ARG A 256 7.07 7.12 13.40
C ARG A 256 7.45 8.28 14.31
N SER A 257 8.10 9.30 13.77
CA SER A 257 8.56 10.48 14.52
C SER A 257 7.45 11.51 14.73
N ASN A 258 6.24 11.26 14.22
CA ASN A 258 5.15 12.24 14.18
C ASN A 258 5.61 13.57 13.54
N ALA A 259 6.53 13.51 12.58
CA ALA A 259 6.88 14.66 11.79
C ALA A 259 5.65 15.08 10.95
N TYR A 260 5.51 16.38 10.71
CA TYR A 260 4.31 16.97 10.11
C TYR A 260 3.97 16.31 8.77
N LEU A 261 2.80 15.67 8.71
CA LEU A 261 2.18 15.08 7.53
C LEU A 261 0.75 15.62 7.47
N GLN A 262 0.31 16.08 6.31
CA GLN A 262 -1.07 16.50 6.08
C GLN A 262 -1.92 15.35 5.56
N LEU A 263 -1.52 14.82 4.41
CA LEU A 263 -2.14 13.68 3.76
C LEU A 263 -1.08 12.64 3.39
N TYR A 264 -1.47 11.37 3.43
CA TYR A 264 -0.67 10.26 2.92
C TYR A 264 -1.51 9.40 1.98
N CYS A 265 -0.96 9.02 0.83
CA CYS A 265 -1.54 8.02 -0.06
C CYS A 265 -0.67 6.77 -0.08
N GLY A 266 -1.26 5.62 0.24
CA GLY A 266 -0.55 4.35 0.28
C GLY A 266 -1.44 3.15 0.64
N MET A 267 -0.80 2.01 0.90
CA MET A 267 -1.40 0.76 1.36
C MET A 267 -0.80 0.30 2.69
#